data_AF-V5UTM3-F1
#
_entry.id   AF-V5UTM3-F1
#
_cell.length_a   1.000
_cell.length_b   1.000
_cell.length_c   1.000
_cell.angle_alpha   90.00
_cell.angle_beta   90.00
_cell.angle_gamma   90.00
#
_symmetry.space_group_name_H-M   'P 1'
#
loop_
_entity.id
_entity.type
_entity.pdbx_description
1 polymer ?
#
loop_
_entity_poly.entity_id
_entity_poly.type
_entity_poly.pdbx_seq_one_letter_code
_entity_poly.pdbx_strand_id
1 'polypeptide(L)'
;SVLSNLRAANVHDIQTLYTNDLDRGPYISQTLRTDETADQMAARVAIYRMMRPGEPPTEEAVEALFQRLFYSEETYDLSRVGRMKVNSRLGRGEDITGPMTLTNEDILETIKVLVELRNGRGQIDDIDHLGNRRVRCVGELAENQFRAGL
;
A
#
# COMPACT_ATOMS: atom_id res chain seq x y z
N SER A 1 31.14 -23.85 7.05
CA SER A 1 30.36 -22.68 7.47
C SER A 1 29.81 -21.98 6.23
N VAL A 2 28.81 -21.10 6.34
CA VAL A 2 28.30 -20.35 5.17
C VAL A 2 29.44 -19.58 4.48
N LEU A 3 30.35 -18.98 5.26
CA LEU A 3 31.52 -18.26 4.76
C LEU A 3 32.51 -19.14 3.99
N SER A 4 32.73 -20.40 4.40
CA SER A 4 33.61 -21.31 3.65
C SER A 4 33.01 -21.66 2.29
N ASN A 5 31.69 -21.82 2.23
CA ASN A 5 30.98 -22.14 0.98
C ASN A 5 31.02 -20.95 0.02
N LEU A 6 30.82 -19.72 0.52
CA LEU A 6 30.91 -18.50 -0.27
C LEU A 6 32.33 -18.27 -0.83
N ARG A 7 33.35 -18.54 -0.02
CA ARG A 7 34.76 -18.47 -0.47
C ARG A 7 35.07 -19.53 -1.53
N ALA A 8 34.61 -20.77 -1.34
CA ALA A 8 34.78 -21.84 -2.33
C ALA A 8 34.07 -21.53 -3.66
N ALA A 9 32.96 -20.79 -3.61
CA ALA A 9 32.22 -20.33 -4.78
C ALA A 9 32.79 -19.04 -5.41
N ASN A 10 33.94 -18.52 -4.95
CA ASN A 10 34.55 -17.26 -5.43
C ASN A 10 33.61 -16.05 -5.40
N VAL A 11 32.76 -15.93 -4.37
CA VAL A 11 31.92 -14.75 -4.17
C VAL A 11 32.76 -13.64 -3.52
N HIS A 12 32.97 -12.54 -4.23
CA HIS A 12 33.77 -11.40 -3.77
C HIS A 12 32.95 -10.30 -3.08
N ASP A 13 31.69 -10.16 -3.46
CA ASP A 13 30.79 -9.11 -2.98
C ASP A 13 29.52 -9.71 -2.38
N ILE A 14 29.08 -9.15 -1.26
CA ILE A 14 27.86 -9.57 -0.56
C ILE A 14 27.03 -8.32 -0.26
N GLN A 15 25.81 -8.29 -0.78
CA GLN A 15 24.85 -7.27 -0.41
C GLN A 15 24.25 -7.61 0.95
N THR A 16 24.24 -6.62 1.85
CA THR A 16 23.68 -6.75 3.19
C THR A 16 22.63 -5.68 3.40
N LEU A 17 21.62 -6.00 4.20
CA LEU A 17 20.67 -5.01 4.66
C LEU A 17 21.34 -4.11 5.68
N TYR A 18 21.26 -2.80 5.47
CA TYR A 18 21.74 -1.83 6.45
C TYR A 18 20.62 -1.53 7.45
N THR A 19 20.62 -2.26 8.56
CA THR A 19 19.65 -2.12 9.65
C THR A 19 20.35 -1.79 10.96
N ASN A 20 19.74 -0.95 11.78
CA ASN A 20 20.20 -0.58 13.11
C ASN A 20 18.99 -0.35 14.04
N ASP A 21 19.27 -0.18 15.34
CA ASP A 21 18.23 -0.03 16.37
C ASP A 21 17.79 1.42 16.61
N LEU A 22 18.35 2.38 15.86
CA LEU A 22 18.13 3.80 16.09
C LEU A 22 17.20 4.42 15.05
N ASP A 23 17.57 4.35 13.77
CA ASP A 23 16.94 5.13 12.70
C ASP A 23 16.69 4.31 11.41
N ARG A 24 17.08 3.03 11.39
CA ARG A 24 16.82 2.11 10.26
C ARG A 24 16.44 0.73 10.76
N GLY A 25 15.23 0.63 11.29
CA GLY A 25 14.71 -0.62 11.84
C GLY A 25 14.53 -1.73 10.78
N PRO A 26 14.71 -3.01 11.16
CA PRO A 26 14.62 -4.16 10.25
C PRO A 26 13.18 -4.57 9.88
N TYR A 27 12.23 -3.64 9.80
CA TYR A 27 10.78 -3.92 9.73
C TYR A 27 10.40 -4.82 8.54
N ILE A 28 10.78 -4.43 7.32
CA ILE A 28 10.45 -5.20 6.10
C ILE A 28 11.10 -6.59 6.15
N SER A 29 12.35 -6.68 6.62
CA SER A 29 13.07 -7.96 6.71
C SER A 29 12.45 -8.92 7.72
N GLN A 30 11.88 -8.41 8.81
CA GLN A 30 11.16 -9.20 9.79
C GLN A 30 9.79 -9.62 9.25
N THR A 31 9.07 -8.73 8.57
CA THR A 31 7.80 -9.07 7.91
C THR A 31 7.98 -10.17 6.87
N LEU A 32 8.98 -10.07 6.00
CA LEU A 32 9.28 -11.09 4.99
C LEU A 32 9.72 -12.44 5.60
N ARG A 33 10.26 -12.44 6.82
CA ARG A 33 10.60 -13.68 7.52
C ARG A 33 9.36 -14.43 8.02
N THR A 34 8.31 -13.70 8.38
CA THR A 34 7.04 -14.27 8.87
C THR A 34 6.06 -14.53 7.73
N ASP A 35 6.24 -13.87 6.57
CA ASP A 35 5.42 -14.10 5.40
C ASP A 35 5.56 -15.53 4.87
N GLU A 36 4.43 -16.24 4.81
CA GLU A 36 4.36 -17.63 4.33
C GLU A 36 4.13 -17.71 2.82
N THR A 37 3.88 -16.58 2.15
CA THR A 37 3.58 -16.55 0.72
C THR A 37 4.86 -16.47 -0.11
N ALA A 38 5.06 -17.48 -0.98
CA ALA A 38 6.30 -17.62 -1.74
C ALA A 38 6.32 -16.83 -3.06
N ASP A 39 5.14 -16.55 -3.62
CA ASP A 39 4.99 -15.89 -4.91
C ASP A 39 3.74 -15.00 -4.95
N GLN A 40 3.59 -14.26 -6.06
CA GLN A 40 2.49 -13.33 -6.26
C GLN A 40 1.12 -14.02 -6.27
N MET A 41 1.01 -15.24 -6.81
CA MET A 41 -0.26 -15.95 -6.87
C MET A 41 -0.68 -16.41 -5.47
N ALA A 42 0.26 -16.98 -4.70
CA ALA A 42 0.07 -17.35 -3.32
C ALA A 42 -0.37 -16.15 -2.46
N ALA A 43 0.26 -14.99 -2.65
CA ALA A 43 -0.13 -13.75 -1.97
C ALA A 43 -1.56 -13.32 -2.30
N ARG A 44 -1.95 -13.35 -3.58
CA ARG A 44 -3.31 -12.99 -4.01
C ARG A 44 -4.35 -13.99 -3.51
N VAL A 45 -4.03 -15.29 -3.49
CA VAL A 45 -4.89 -16.33 -2.89
C VAL A 45 -5.06 -16.11 -1.39
N ALA A 46 -4.01 -15.72 -0.67
CA ALA A 46 -4.11 -15.39 0.75
C ALA A 46 -5.05 -14.19 1.00
N ILE A 47 -4.92 -13.13 0.19
CA ILE A 47 -5.84 -11.97 0.22
C ILE A 47 -7.29 -12.42 -0.08
N TYR A 48 -7.48 -13.25 -1.10
CA TYR A 48 -8.80 -13.77 -1.47
C TYR A 48 -9.46 -14.54 -0.31
N ARG A 49 -8.72 -15.45 0.32
CA ARG A 49 -9.22 -16.25 1.46
C ARG A 49 -9.58 -15.40 2.67
N MET A 50 -8.85 -14.31 2.89
CA MET A 50 -9.13 -13.38 3.99
C MET A 50 -10.42 -12.58 3.74
N MET A 51 -10.66 -12.16 2.50
CA MET A 51 -11.86 -11.40 2.10
C MET A 51 -13.11 -12.29 1.94
N ARG A 52 -12.93 -13.52 1.46
CA ARG A 52 -14.00 -14.49 1.19
C ARG A 52 -13.68 -15.84 1.83
N PRO A 53 -13.83 -15.95 3.17
CA PRO A 53 -13.52 -17.19 3.87
C PRO A 53 -14.48 -18.30 3.45
N GLY A 54 -13.93 -19.40 2.91
CA GLY A 54 -14.68 -20.60 2.54
C GLY A 54 -15.01 -20.75 1.05
N GLU A 55 -14.81 -19.71 0.23
CA GLU A 55 -14.92 -19.85 -1.23
C GLU A 55 -13.63 -20.43 -1.83
N PRO A 56 -13.71 -21.42 -2.74
CA PRO A 56 -12.52 -21.96 -3.39
C PRO A 56 -11.89 -20.89 -4.30
N PRO A 57 -10.58 -20.61 -4.17
CA PRO A 57 -9.91 -19.60 -4.99
C PRO A 57 -9.61 -20.18 -6.38
N THR A 58 -10.32 -19.71 -7.41
CA THR A 58 -9.89 -19.90 -8.81
C THR A 58 -8.99 -18.74 -9.23
N GLU A 59 -8.08 -18.98 -10.18
CA GLU A 59 -7.12 -17.98 -10.64
C GLU A 59 -7.82 -16.71 -11.16
N GLU A 60 -8.89 -16.87 -11.92
CA GLU A 60 -9.66 -15.77 -12.48
C GLU A 60 -10.40 -14.98 -11.40
N ALA A 61 -10.99 -15.66 -10.40
CA ALA A 61 -11.70 -15.01 -9.31
C ALA A 61 -10.75 -14.22 -8.41
N VAL A 62 -9.56 -14.77 -8.17
CA VAL A 62 -8.50 -14.14 -7.38
C VAL A 62 -7.98 -12.89 -8.07
N GLU A 63 -7.66 -12.96 -9.37
CA GLU A 63 -7.21 -11.80 -10.14
C GLU A 63 -8.30 -10.73 -10.22
N ALA A 64 -9.53 -11.12 -10.55
CA ALA A 64 -10.65 -10.19 -10.67
C ALA A 64 -10.94 -9.48 -9.35
N LEU A 65 -10.90 -10.20 -8.21
CA LEU A 65 -11.08 -9.58 -6.90
C LEU A 65 -9.96 -8.57 -6.63
N PHE A 66 -8.70 -8.95 -6.84
CA PHE A 66 -7.57 -8.07 -6.55
C PHE A 66 -7.61 -6.79 -7.38
N GLN A 67 -7.90 -6.89 -8.69
CA GLN A 67 -8.04 -5.73 -9.56
C GLN A 67 -9.18 -4.80 -9.12
N ARG A 68 -10.31 -5.39 -8.74
CA ARG A 68 -11.50 -4.66 -8.29
C ARG A 68 -11.33 -3.95 -6.94
N LEU A 69 -10.36 -4.34 -6.10
CA LEU A 69 -10.17 -3.69 -4.80
C LEU A 69 -9.67 -2.24 -4.92
N PHE A 70 -8.68 -2.00 -5.78
CA PHE A 70 -7.95 -0.72 -5.77
C PHE A 70 -7.68 -0.13 -7.16
N TYR A 71 -7.77 -0.94 -8.22
CA TYR A 71 -7.34 -0.56 -9.57
C TYR A 71 -8.50 -0.35 -10.56
N SER A 72 -9.72 -0.74 -10.21
CA SER A 72 -10.90 -0.54 -11.03
C SER A 72 -11.57 0.80 -10.72
N GLU A 73 -11.74 1.64 -11.74
CA GLU A 73 -12.41 2.93 -11.65
C GLU A 73 -13.91 2.80 -11.31
N GLU A 74 -14.51 1.64 -11.56
CA GLU A 74 -15.92 1.38 -11.23
C GLU A 74 -16.14 1.21 -9.72
N THR A 75 -15.16 0.64 -9.02
CA THR A 75 -15.29 0.27 -7.61
C THR A 75 -14.41 1.07 -6.67
N TYR A 76 -13.45 1.83 -7.20
CA TYR A 76 -12.53 2.62 -6.41
C TYR A 76 -12.31 4.00 -7.03
N ASP A 77 -12.62 5.05 -6.28
CA ASP A 77 -12.43 6.45 -6.68
C ASP A 77 -11.91 7.26 -5.49
N LEU A 78 -10.66 7.70 -5.56
CA LEU A 78 -10.07 8.62 -4.57
C LEU A 78 -10.77 9.99 -4.59
N SER A 79 -11.48 10.32 -5.67
CA SER A 79 -11.91 11.66 -6.03
C SER A 79 -10.73 12.63 -6.21
N ARG A 80 -11.03 13.78 -6.80
CA ARG A 80 -10.06 14.88 -6.98
C ARG A 80 -9.39 15.29 -5.67
N VAL A 81 -10.15 15.37 -4.58
CA VAL A 81 -9.64 15.78 -3.26
C VAL A 81 -8.76 14.69 -2.65
N GLY A 82 -9.14 13.41 -2.77
CA GLY A 82 -8.33 12.31 -2.25
C GLY A 82 -7.01 12.18 -3.00
N ARG A 83 -7.01 12.26 -4.34
CA ARG A 83 -5.78 12.25 -5.13
C ARG A 83 -4.85 13.41 -4.77
N MET A 84 -5.39 14.63 -4.66
CA MET A 84 -4.64 15.79 -4.19
C MET A 84 -4.02 15.57 -2.79
N LYS A 85 -4.77 14.98 -1.86
CA LYS A 85 -4.29 14.68 -0.49
C LYS A 85 -3.19 13.61 -0.48
N VAL A 86 -3.34 12.55 -1.27
CA VAL A 86 -2.30 11.52 -1.44
C VAL A 86 -1.03 12.16 -1.97
N ASN A 87 -1.10 12.93 -3.07
CA ASN A 87 0.06 13.58 -3.67
C ASN A 87 0.75 14.55 -2.70
N SER A 88 -0.03 15.36 -1.97
CA SER A 88 0.48 16.30 -0.97
C SER A 88 1.20 15.55 0.17
N ARG A 89 0.60 14.49 0.70
CA ARG A 89 1.18 13.68 1.79
C ARG A 89 2.46 12.96 1.37
N LEU A 90 2.53 12.51 0.12
CA LEU A 90 3.70 11.85 -0.46
C LEU A 90 4.77 12.84 -0.97
N GLY A 91 4.56 14.14 -0.83
CA GLY A 91 5.54 15.17 -1.23
C GLY A 91 5.61 15.39 -2.74
N ARG A 92 4.59 14.99 -3.50
CA ARG A 92 4.50 15.14 -4.96
C ARG A 92 3.84 16.47 -5.40
N GLY A 93 3.56 17.36 -4.45
CA GLY A 93 2.86 18.63 -4.68
C GLY A 93 1.35 18.53 -4.48
N GLU A 94 0.65 19.64 -4.71
CA GLU A 94 -0.82 19.76 -4.51
C GLU A 94 -1.61 19.57 -5.80
N ASP A 95 -0.96 19.15 -6.88
CA ASP A 95 -1.64 18.94 -8.16
C ASP A 95 -2.46 17.65 -8.16
N ILE A 96 -3.61 17.71 -8.85
CA ILE A 96 -4.48 16.55 -9.09
C ILE A 96 -3.94 15.77 -10.30
N THR A 97 -2.71 15.27 -10.16
CA THR A 97 -2.03 14.51 -11.21
C THR A 97 -2.15 13.02 -10.94
N GLY A 98 -2.51 12.24 -11.96
CA GLY A 98 -2.60 10.78 -11.90
C GLY A 98 -4.03 10.24 -11.92
N PRO A 99 -4.18 8.89 -11.92
CA PRO A 99 -5.48 8.23 -11.93
C PRO A 99 -6.23 8.42 -10.61
N MET A 100 -7.55 8.28 -10.63
CA MET A 100 -8.38 8.33 -9.42
C MET A 100 -8.37 7.00 -8.65
N THR A 101 -7.84 5.94 -9.25
CA THR A 101 -7.54 4.66 -8.57
C THR A 101 -6.16 4.71 -7.90
N LEU A 102 -5.85 3.75 -7.03
CA LEU A 102 -4.50 3.63 -6.46
C LEU A 102 -3.52 3.05 -7.48
N THR A 103 -2.25 3.42 -7.34
CA THR A 103 -1.14 2.85 -8.10
C THR A 103 -0.20 2.08 -7.19
N ASN A 104 0.62 1.19 -7.76
CA ASN A 104 1.67 0.50 -7.02
C ASN A 104 2.65 1.47 -6.34
N GLU A 105 2.92 2.61 -6.99
CA GLU A 105 3.80 3.64 -6.45
C GLU A 105 3.18 4.32 -5.22
N ASP A 106 1.87 4.62 -5.26
CA ASP A 106 1.15 5.17 -4.10
C ASP A 106 1.25 4.25 -2.88
N ILE A 107 1.05 2.95 -3.08
CA ILE A 107 1.11 1.94 -2.00
C ILE A 107 2.54 1.83 -1.45
N LEU A 108 3.52 1.73 -2.35
CA LEU A 108 4.92 1.58 -1.97
C LEU A 108 5.46 2.81 -1.22
N GLU A 109 5.12 4.01 -1.67
CA GLU A 109 5.49 5.24 -0.97
C GLU A 109 4.75 5.40 0.36
N THR A 110 3.48 5.00 0.44
CA THR A 110 2.75 4.98 1.71
C THR A 110 3.46 4.08 2.73
N ILE A 111 3.89 2.88 2.31
CA ILE A 111 4.65 1.97 3.18
C ILE A 111 5.99 2.59 3.59
N LYS A 112 6.70 3.26 2.67
CA LYS A 112 7.94 3.99 3.00
C LYS A 112 7.67 5.06 4.05
N VAL A 113 6.64 5.88 3.89
CA VAL A 113 6.27 6.91 4.87
C VAL A 113 5.99 6.29 6.24
N LEU A 114 5.26 5.17 6.31
CA LEU A 114 5.02 4.46 7.57
C LEU A 114 6.31 3.97 8.23
N VAL A 115 7.25 3.42 7.43
CA VAL A 115 8.58 3.01 7.91
C VAL A 115 9.38 4.21 8.43
N GLU A 116 9.35 5.34 7.71
CA GLU A 116 10.07 6.55 8.10
C GLU A 116 9.49 7.16 9.39
N LEU A 117 8.17 7.21 9.53
CA LEU A 117 7.50 7.62 10.76
C LEU A 117 7.92 6.73 11.94
N ARG A 118 8.03 5.42 11.72
CA ARG A 118 8.49 4.49 12.75
C ARG A 118 9.96 4.68 13.12
N ASN A 119 10.80 5.07 12.15
CA ASN A 119 12.19 5.47 12.35
C ASN A 119 12.33 6.87 12.99
N GLY A 120 11.22 7.53 13.35
CA GLY A 120 11.21 8.85 13.98
C GLY A 120 11.38 10.02 13.00
N ARG A 121 11.24 9.80 11.69
CA ARG A 121 11.32 10.82 10.65
C ARG A 121 9.94 11.16 10.11
N GLY A 122 9.56 12.43 10.20
CA GLY A 122 8.25 12.93 9.81
C GLY A 122 7.32 13.17 11.00
N GLN A 123 6.08 13.55 10.72
CA GLN A 123 5.07 13.85 11.74
C GLN A 123 3.82 13.02 11.50
N ILE A 124 3.26 12.50 12.60
CA ILE A 124 1.96 11.81 12.61
C ILE A 124 0.87 12.85 12.34
N ASP A 125 -0.11 12.48 11.52
CA ASP A 125 -1.21 13.37 11.20
C ASP A 125 -2.16 13.51 12.40
N ASP A 126 -2.58 14.74 12.67
CA ASP A 126 -3.63 15.03 13.63
C ASP A 126 -5.00 14.85 12.96
N ILE A 127 -5.80 13.93 13.50
CA ILE A 127 -7.13 13.62 13.01
C ILE A 127 -8.12 14.78 13.20
N ASP A 128 -7.89 15.65 14.18
CA ASP A 128 -8.76 16.78 14.49
C ASP A 128 -8.38 18.04 13.72
N HIS A 129 -7.24 18.03 13.02
CA HIS A 129 -6.85 19.13 12.16
C HIS A 129 -7.92 19.35 11.07
N LEU A 130 -8.46 20.58 10.98
CA LEU A 130 -9.57 20.89 10.07
C LEU A 130 -9.23 20.64 8.59
N GLY A 131 -7.95 20.74 8.21
CA GLY A 131 -7.50 20.35 6.87
C GLY A 131 -7.71 18.86 6.54
N ASN A 132 -7.87 18.00 7.56
CA ASN A 132 -8.18 16.56 7.43
C ASN A 132 -9.68 16.27 7.68
N ARG A 133 -10.47 17.29 8.00
CA ARG A 133 -11.93 17.22 8.11
C ARG A 133 -12.56 17.81 6.84
N ARG A 134 -13.61 17.17 6.34
CA ARG A 134 -14.36 17.67 5.17
C ARG A 134 -15.82 17.86 5.54
N VAL A 135 -16.35 19.04 5.24
CA VAL A 135 -17.78 19.32 5.31
C VAL A 135 -18.42 18.90 3.99
N ARG A 136 -19.48 18.09 4.05
CA ARG A 136 -20.27 17.71 2.87
C ARG A 136 -21.56 18.52 2.84
N CYS A 137 -21.81 19.19 1.73
CA CYS A 137 -23.05 19.94 1.52
C CYS A 137 -24.17 19.01 1.06
N VAL A 138 -25.43 19.46 1.18
CA VAL A 138 -26.62 18.69 0.77
C VAL A 138 -26.55 18.24 -0.69
N GLY A 139 -26.02 19.08 -1.59
CA GLY A 139 -25.85 18.74 -3.00
C GLY A 139 -24.89 17.57 -3.24
N GLU A 140 -23.76 17.51 -2.53
CA GLU A 140 -22.80 16.39 -2.62
C GLU A 140 -23.42 15.08 -2.10
N LEU A 141 -24.20 15.17 -1.02
CA LEU A 141 -24.90 14.00 -0.48
C LEU A 141 -25.98 13.50 -1.45
N ALA A 142 -26.74 14.41 -2.07
CA ALA A 142 -27.76 14.06 -3.06
C ALA A 142 -27.15 13.45 -4.34
N GLU A 143 -26.04 14.00 -4.83
CA GLU A 143 -25.32 13.46 -5.99
C GLU A 143 -24.84 12.02 -5.74
N ASN A 144 -24.27 11.75 -4.57
CA ASN A 144 -23.81 10.40 -4.21
C ASN A 144 -24.96 9.39 -4.15
N GLN A 145 -26.13 9.80 -3.65
CA GLN A 145 -27.31 8.94 -3.63
C GLN A 145 -27.87 8.69 -5.04
N PHE A 146 -27.85 9.71 -5.89
CA PHE A 146 -28.28 9.56 -7.29
C PHE A 146 -27.34 8.64 -8.08
N ARG A 147 -26.01 8.78 -7.90
CA ARG A 147 -25.02 7.91 -8.53
C ARG A 147 -25.13 6.45 -8.07
N ALA A 148 -25.49 6.20 -6.81
CA ALA A 148 -25.70 4.85 -6.30
C ALA A 148 -27.02 4.20 -6.80
N GLY A 149 -28.00 5.02 -7.21
CA GLY A 149 -29.30 4.56 -7.71
C GLY A 149 -29.38 4.39 -9.23
N LEU A 150 -28.37 4.87 -9.99
CA LEU A 150 -28.20 4.64 -11.42
C LEU A 150 -27.37 3.38 -11.68
#